data_AF-W2NHU2-F1
#
_entry.id   AF-W2NHU2-F1
#
_cell.length_a   1.000
_cell.length_b   1.000
_cell.length_c   1.000
_cell.angle_alpha   90.00
_cell.angle_beta   90.00
_cell.angle_gamma   90.00
#
_symmetry.space_group_name_H-M   'P 1'
#
loop_
_entity.id
_entity.type
_entity.pdbx_description
1 polymer ?
#
loop_
_entity_poly.entity_id
_entity_poly.type
_entity_poly.pdbx_seq_one_letter_code
_entity_poly.pdbx_strand_id
1 'polypeptide(L)'
;MLVNNVLRRARLTPQGLRRCVFGVTEEVREHVAAQGIVLTVAELKEHRWNSAKKCHEILVGWKGLEPIEDSWESLSSLYKDIPVMVKQYIAASSDVELTVTLEQL
;
A
#
# COMPACT_ATOMS: atom_id res chain seq x y z
N MET A 1 -8.12 13.42 6.34
CA MET A 1 -8.77 12.31 5.61
C MET A 1 -7.74 11.20 5.51
N LEU A 2 -8.02 10.03 6.07
CA LEU A 2 -7.11 8.88 6.03
C LEU A 2 -7.31 8.15 4.70
N VAL A 3 -6.54 8.51 3.67
CA VAL A 3 -6.45 7.68 2.47
C VAL A 3 -5.43 6.59 2.76
N ASN A 4 -5.92 5.49 3.33
CA ASN A 4 -5.12 4.28 3.51
C ASN A 4 -5.17 3.47 2.21
N ASN A 5 -4.20 3.63 1.31
CA ASN A 5 -4.18 2.89 0.04
C ASN A 5 -2.84 2.23 -0.23
N VAL A 6 -2.74 0.97 0.18
CA VAL A 6 -2.22 -0.18 -0.60
C VAL A 6 -2.80 -1.45 0.02
N LEU A 7 -3.29 -2.31 -0.88
CA LEU A 7 -3.63 -3.72 -0.70
C LEU A 7 -4.13 -4.18 0.70
N ARG A 8 -5.25 -3.61 1.20
CA ARG A 8 -5.90 -4.14 2.41
C ARG A 8 -6.85 -5.28 2.09
N ARG A 9 -6.32 -6.51 2.05
CA ARG A 9 -7.16 -7.71 2.11
C ARG A 9 -7.53 -7.98 3.58
N ALA A 10 -8.57 -7.32 4.09
CA ALA A 10 -9.18 -7.67 5.36
C ALA A 10 -10.32 -8.67 5.12
N ARG A 11 -10.19 -9.89 5.68
CA ARG A 11 -11.32 -10.83 5.79
C ARG A 11 -12.07 -10.49 7.07
N LEU A 12 -13.32 -10.08 6.96
CA LEU A 12 -14.25 -10.03 8.08
C LEU A 12 -15.50 -10.85 7.73
N THR A 13 -15.95 -11.66 8.70
CA THR A 13 -17.09 -12.57 8.58
C THR A 13 -18.41 -11.81 8.77
N PRO A 14 -19.49 -12.20 8.06
CA PRO A 14 -20.71 -11.40 8.04
C PRO A 14 -21.64 -11.73 9.22
N GLN A 15 -22.17 -10.70 9.88
CA GLN A 15 -23.41 -10.81 10.66
C GLN A 15 -24.38 -9.66 10.31
N GLY A 16 -25.56 -10.04 9.81
CA GLY A 16 -26.84 -9.47 10.30
C GLY A 16 -27.41 -8.16 9.71
N LEU A 17 -27.95 -8.22 8.48
CA LEU A 17 -29.33 -7.86 8.08
C LEU A 17 -29.92 -6.40 8.20
N ARG A 18 -30.40 -5.89 7.02
CA ARG A 18 -31.64 -5.09 6.67
C ARG A 18 -31.65 -3.53 6.57
N ARG A 19 -31.56 -3.02 5.33
CA ARG A 19 -32.52 -2.25 4.44
C ARG A 19 -33.41 -1.13 5.04
N CYS A 20 -33.70 0.06 4.47
CA CYS A 20 -33.25 0.94 3.36
C CYS A 20 -33.79 2.37 3.63
N VAL A 21 -32.96 3.41 3.47
CA VAL A 21 -33.34 4.76 3.01
C VAL A 21 -32.22 5.19 2.08
N PHE A 22 -32.54 5.72 0.90
CA PHE A 22 -31.64 6.13 -0.20
C PHE A 22 -30.21 6.44 0.27
N GLY A 23 -29.35 5.42 0.23
CA GLY A 23 -28.07 5.45 0.91
C GLY A 23 -27.28 4.28 0.37
N VAL A 24 -26.07 4.55 -0.08
CA VAL A 24 -25.08 3.52 -0.40
C VAL A 24 -25.16 2.49 0.73
N THR A 25 -25.69 1.31 0.44
CA THR A 25 -25.81 0.27 1.46
C THR A 25 -24.39 -0.09 1.89
N GLU A 26 -24.20 -0.47 3.16
CA GLU A 26 -22.93 -1.05 3.62
C GLU A 26 -22.45 -2.13 2.63
N GLU A 27 -23.37 -2.91 2.06
CA GLU A 27 -23.11 -3.87 0.99
C GLU A 27 -22.48 -3.26 -0.28
N VAL A 28 -22.92 -2.08 -0.77
CA VAL A 28 -22.27 -1.41 -1.91
C VAL A 28 -20.93 -0.80 -1.52
N ARG A 29 -20.79 -0.30 -0.28
CA ARG A 29 -19.51 0.20 0.26
C ARG A 29 -18.49 -0.93 0.41
N GLU A 30 -18.93 -2.09 0.88
CA GLU A 30 -18.15 -3.33 0.99
C GLU A 30 -17.82 -3.91 -0.38
N HIS A 31 -18.74 -3.84 -1.36
CA HIS A 31 -18.50 -4.33 -2.71
C HIS A 31 -17.48 -3.48 -3.48
N VAL A 32 -17.54 -2.15 -3.35
CA VAL A 32 -16.52 -1.26 -3.93
C VAL A 32 -15.18 -1.42 -3.19
N ALA A 33 -15.19 -1.61 -1.87
CA ALA A 33 -13.97 -1.94 -1.11
C ALA A 33 -13.36 -3.29 -1.52
N ALA A 34 -14.17 -4.24 -1.99
CA ALA A 34 -13.71 -5.53 -2.50
C ALA A 34 -13.12 -5.46 -3.92
N GLN A 35 -13.51 -4.45 -4.71
CA GLN A 35 -12.88 -4.15 -6.00
C GLN A 35 -11.63 -3.29 -5.75
N GLY A 36 -10.49 -3.95 -5.58
CA GLY A 36 -9.22 -3.24 -5.41
C GLY A 36 -8.94 -2.32 -6.61
N ILE A 37 -8.59 -1.07 -6.34
CA ILE A 37 -8.12 -0.13 -7.36
C ILE A 37 -6.64 -0.45 -7.63
N VAL A 38 -6.28 -0.65 -8.90
CA VAL A 38 -4.88 -0.79 -9.32
C VAL A 38 -4.30 0.60 -9.54
N LEU A 39 -3.36 1.00 -8.67
CA LEU A 39 -2.62 2.24 -8.81
C LEU A 39 -1.27 1.97 -9.48
N THR A 40 -0.86 2.87 -10.36
CA THR A 40 0.46 2.82 -11.00
C THR A 40 1.44 3.67 -10.20
N VAL A 41 2.60 3.10 -9.87
CA VAL A 41 3.68 3.86 -9.21
C VAL A 41 4.28 4.85 -10.21
N ALA A 42 4.39 6.12 -9.79
CA ALA A 42 5.13 7.15 -10.51
C ALA A 42 6.61 7.11 -10.09
N GLU A 43 6.87 7.10 -8.79
CA GLU A 43 8.23 7.18 -8.24
C GLU A 43 8.31 6.57 -6.83
N LEU A 44 9.49 6.10 -6.46
CA LEU A 44 9.86 5.74 -5.08
C LEU A 44 10.72 6.88 -4.53
N LYS A 45 10.26 7.54 -3.48
CA LYS A 45 10.82 8.84 -3.05
C LYS A 45 11.82 8.71 -1.92
N GLU A 46 11.40 8.06 -0.84
CA GLU A 46 12.13 7.98 0.43
C GLU A 46 11.91 6.61 1.07
N HIS A 47 12.76 6.23 2.01
CA HIS A 47 12.60 5.00 2.78
C HIS A 47 12.79 5.26 4.28
N ARG A 48 12.17 4.43 5.12
CA ARG A 48 12.30 4.52 6.58
C ARG A 48 12.14 3.15 7.23
N TRP A 49 12.68 3.02 8.44
CA TRP A 49 12.30 1.95 9.35
C TRP A 49 11.05 2.34 10.14
N ASN A 50 10.02 1.47 10.12
CA ASN A 50 8.83 1.64 10.95
C ASN A 50 8.91 0.73 12.19
N SER A 51 9.29 1.29 13.33
CA SER A 51 9.44 0.53 14.58
C SER A 51 8.16 -0.11 15.10
N ALA A 52 6.99 0.46 14.78
CA ALA A 52 5.69 -0.08 15.21
C ALA A 52 5.33 -1.35 14.43
N LYS A 53 5.60 -1.36 13.11
CA LYS A 53 5.37 -2.52 12.24
C LYS A 53 6.58 -3.46 12.15
N LYS A 54 7.74 -3.02 12.64
CA LYS A 54 9.04 -3.69 12.55
C LYS A 54 9.39 -4.08 11.11
N CYS A 55 9.22 -3.14 10.18
CA CYS A 55 9.56 -3.33 8.78
C CYS A 55 10.05 -2.04 8.13
N HIS A 56 10.77 -2.18 7.02
CA HIS A 56 11.10 -1.07 6.14
C HIS A 56 9.88 -0.68 5.29
N GLU A 57 9.65 0.62 5.19
CA GLU A 57 8.65 1.23 4.33
C GLU A 57 9.33 2.16 3.32
N ILE A 58 8.75 2.26 2.12
CA ILE A 58 9.14 3.20 1.07
C ILE A 58 7.96 4.13 0.79
N LEU A 59 8.22 5.43 0.67
CA LEU A 59 7.24 6.42 0.26
C LEU A 59 7.03 6.32 -1.25
N VAL A 60 5.81 6.02 -1.64
CA VAL A 60 5.40 5.82 -3.04
C VAL A 60 4.63 7.02 -3.53
N GLY A 61 5.11 7.61 -4.63
CA GLY A 61 4.33 8.54 -5.42
C GLY A 61 3.46 7.83 -6.44
N TRP A 62 2.20 8.22 -6.53
CA TRP A 62 1.22 7.58 -7.41
C TRP A 62 1.01 8.37 -8.70
N LYS A 63 1.00 7.65 -9.83
CA LYS A 63 0.83 8.28 -11.15
C LYS A 63 -0.56 8.87 -11.27
N GLY A 64 -0.61 10.17 -11.57
CA GLY A 64 -1.85 10.92 -11.76
C GLY A 64 -2.54 11.35 -10.46
N LEU A 65 -1.90 11.13 -9.30
CA LEU A 65 -2.37 11.65 -8.02
C LEU A 65 -1.46 12.79 -7.53
N GLU A 66 -2.01 13.61 -6.64
CA GLU A 66 -1.27 14.70 -6.01
C GLU A 66 -0.33 14.15 -4.90
N PRO A 67 0.77 14.85 -4.55
CA PRO A 67 1.70 14.40 -3.51
C PRO A 67 1.07 14.14 -2.14
N ILE A 68 -0.09 14.74 -1.84
CA ILE A 68 -0.83 14.45 -0.60
C ILE A 68 -1.35 13.00 -0.54
N GLU A 69 -1.46 12.34 -1.69
CA GLU A 69 -1.87 10.94 -1.82
C GLU A 69 -0.69 9.97 -1.74
N ASP A 70 0.57 10.46 -1.67
CA ASP A 70 1.73 9.61 -1.48
C ASP A 70 1.56 8.74 -0.22
N SER A 71 1.95 7.47 -0.29
CA SER A 71 1.75 6.53 0.81
C SER A 71 3.01 5.75 1.18
N TRP A 72 3.13 5.43 2.47
CA TRP A 72 4.23 4.62 2.99
C TRP A 72 3.89 3.14 2.88
N GLU A 73 4.63 2.45 2.04
CA GLU A 73 4.36 1.06 1.68
C GLU A 73 5.47 0.11 2.12
N SER A 74 5.06 -1.05 2.62
CA SER A 74 6.01 -2.05 3.10
C SER A 74 6.90 -2.55 1.97
N LEU A 75 8.20 -2.67 2.23
CA LEU A 75 9.18 -3.15 1.27
C LEU A 75 8.79 -4.52 0.70
N SER A 76 8.29 -5.43 1.55
CA SER A 76 7.86 -6.77 1.14
C SER A 76 6.70 -6.77 0.15
N SER A 77 5.71 -5.90 0.34
CA SER A 77 4.59 -5.78 -0.60
C SER A 77 5.05 -5.17 -1.92
N LEU A 78 5.86 -4.11 -1.87
CA LEU A 78 6.41 -3.50 -3.09
C LEU A 78 7.30 -4.46 -3.86
N TYR A 79 8.14 -5.25 -3.18
CA TYR A 79 9.01 -6.21 -3.85
C TYR A 79 8.22 -7.30 -4.57
N LYS A 80 7.09 -7.73 -3.99
CA LYS A 80 6.20 -8.70 -4.61
C LYS A 80 5.57 -8.16 -5.90
N ASP A 81 5.17 -6.89 -5.90
CA ASP A 81 4.37 -6.31 -6.99
C ASP A 81 5.26 -5.64 -8.08
N ILE A 82 6.36 -4.99 -7.70
CA ILE A 82 7.27 -4.22 -8.59
C ILE A 82 8.76 -4.50 -8.32
N PRO A 83 9.22 -5.77 -8.36
CA PRO A 83 10.57 -6.16 -7.93
C PRO A 83 11.71 -5.43 -8.64
N VAL A 84 11.55 -5.14 -9.94
CA VAL A 84 12.59 -4.47 -10.74
C VAL A 84 12.81 -3.03 -10.26
N MET A 85 11.72 -2.29 -10.03
CA MET A 85 11.79 -0.88 -9.59
C MET A 85 12.35 -0.77 -8.17
N VAL A 86 11.97 -1.69 -7.29
CA VAL A 86 12.51 -1.76 -5.91
C VAL A 86 14.02 -2.04 -5.92
N LYS A 87 14.49 -3.01 -6.71
CA LYS A 87 15.93 -3.31 -6.83
C LYS A 87 16.73 -2.11 -7.33
N GLN A 88 16.22 -1.41 -8.33
CA GLN A 88 16.86 -0.20 -8.87
C GLN A 88 16.95 0.91 -7.83
N TYR A 89 15.86 1.14 -7.08
CA TYR A 89 15.83 2.13 -6.02
C TYR A 89 16.83 1.82 -4.88
N ILE A 90 16.88 0.56 -4.42
CA ILE A 90 17.80 0.15 -3.34
C ILE A 90 19.26 0.22 -3.80
N ALA A 91 19.55 -0.20 -5.04
CA ALA A 91 20.88 -0.06 -5.60
C ALA A 91 21.34 1.42 -5.68
N ALA A 92 20.40 2.35 -5.85
CA ALA A 92 20.69 3.78 -5.85
C ALA A 92 20.80 4.39 -4.44
N SER A 93 20.11 3.85 -3.42
CA SER A 93 20.07 4.44 -2.08
C SER A 93 21.35 4.25 -1.27
N SER A 94 22.22 3.30 -1.66
CA SER A 94 23.45 2.92 -0.92
C SER A 94 23.21 2.55 0.56
N ASP A 95 21.97 2.25 0.95
CA ASP A 95 21.61 1.86 2.32
C ASP A 95 21.83 0.36 2.50
N VAL A 96 22.79 0.01 3.37
CA VAL A 96 23.18 -1.37 3.65
C VAL A 96 22.08 -2.13 4.38
N GLU A 97 21.37 -1.50 5.32
CA GLU A 97 20.32 -2.17 6.10
C GLU A 97 19.11 -2.50 5.21
N LEU A 98 18.75 -1.57 4.33
CA LEU A 98 17.69 -1.79 3.36
C LEU A 98 18.06 -2.89 2.35
N THR A 99 19.33 -2.92 1.92
CA THR A 99 19.85 -3.96 1.01
C THR A 99 19.81 -5.34 1.66
N VAL A 100 20.29 -5.46 2.90
CA VAL A 100 20.27 -6.71 3.67
C VAL A 100 18.83 -7.18 3.90
N THR A 101 17.90 -6.27 4.20
CA THR A 101 16.49 -6.61 4.35
C THR A 101 15.92 -7.19 3.06
N LEU A 102 16.25 -6.63 1.90
CA LEU A 102 15.78 -7.13 0.60
C LEU A 102 16.24 -8.57 0.32
N GLU A 103 17.48 -8.91 0.70
CA GLU A 103 18.03 -10.26 0.54
C GLU A 103 17.34 -11.30 1.43
N GLN A 104 16.62 -10.86 2.46
CA GLN A 104 15.89 -11.71 3.42
C GLN A 104 14.39 -11.87 3.09
N LEU A 105 13.88 -11.21 2.05
CA LEU A 105 12.49 -11.28 1.58
C LEU A 105 12.25 -12.45 0.61
#